data_AF-A0A1B7TI66-F1
#
_entry.id   AF-A0A1B7TI66-F1
#
_cell.length_a   1.000
_cell.length_b   1.000
_cell.length_c   1.000
_cell.angle_alpha   90.00
_cell.angle_beta   90.00
_cell.angle_gamma   90.00
#
_symmetry.space_group_name_H-M   'P 1'
#
loop_
_entity.id
_entity.type
_entity.pdbx_description
1 polymer ?
#
loop_
_entity_poly.entity_id
_entity_poly.type
_entity_poly.pdbx_seq_one_letter_code
_entity_poly.pdbx_strand_id
1 'polypeptide(L)'
;SYDPITNTSIVKCKPLTGRTHQIRVHLQFLGYPIANDPIYSNIQAWGEKLGKNGEYEKKLQDTVQILEGNGKTSTTQTWLSKGVDIEGEKFSGNYCDVCKTELYTDPSKEELSLWLHAFKYESLKNENPKDNWSYSTELPPWCTSLYNPFMELTLKEADKCEPTDKAFNVGCLIVHDDKIVSKGFSRELEGNTHAEQNAIAKLDKNDEKIPKGSVLYTSMEPCSERLSGNLPCVDRVIEQKELIETVIVGCAEPQTFIENNVSFKKLNDNGINYIILPGFKEKAEKIAFKGHNKE
;
A
#
# COMPACT_ATOMS: atom_id res chain seq x y z
N SER A 1 -6.11 -4.23 0.06
CA SER A 1 -6.89 -3.93 1.28
C SER A 1 -8.00 -2.97 0.88
N TYR A 2 -9.21 -3.29 1.32
CA TYR A 2 -10.44 -2.53 1.07
C TYR A 2 -10.80 -1.76 2.33
N ASP A 3 -11.13 -0.48 2.18
CA ASP A 3 -11.64 0.36 3.26
C ASP A 3 -13.17 0.45 3.19
N PRO A 4 -13.91 -0.18 4.12
CA PRO A 4 -15.36 -0.15 4.12
C PRO A 4 -15.94 1.23 4.49
N ILE A 5 -15.17 2.10 5.16
CA ILE A 5 -15.65 3.43 5.58
C ILE A 5 -15.75 4.33 4.35
N THR A 6 -14.67 4.38 3.56
CA THR A 6 -14.64 5.19 2.32
C THR A 6 -15.11 4.42 1.10
N ASN A 7 -15.35 3.11 1.20
CA ASN A 7 -15.64 2.20 0.09
C ASN A 7 -14.56 2.26 -1.01
N THR A 8 -13.28 2.25 -0.62
CA THR A 8 -12.14 2.35 -1.55
C THR A 8 -11.16 1.19 -1.38
N SER A 9 -10.22 1.05 -2.32
CA SER A 9 -9.13 0.08 -2.21
C SER A 9 -7.84 0.67 -2.75
N ILE A 10 -6.72 0.31 -2.13
CA ILE A 10 -5.40 0.63 -2.66
C ILE A 10 -5.02 -0.44 -3.68
N VAL A 11 -4.69 0.00 -4.89
CA VAL A 11 -4.30 -0.88 -6.00
C VAL A 11 -2.88 -0.54 -6.44
N LYS A 12 -2.01 -1.54 -6.47
CA LYS A 12 -0.68 -1.42 -7.08
C LYS A 12 -0.78 -1.71 -8.57
N CYS A 13 -0.59 -0.68 -9.39
CA CYS A 13 -0.60 -0.80 -10.85
C CYS A 13 0.82 -0.88 -11.40
N LYS A 14 1.08 -1.85 -12.29
CA LYS A 14 2.30 -1.92 -13.10
C LYS A 14 1.95 -1.69 -14.58
N PRO A 15 2.08 -0.47 -15.11
CA PRO A 15 1.79 -0.21 -16.51
C PRO A 15 2.80 -0.96 -17.40
N LEU A 16 2.30 -1.72 -18.38
CA LEU A 16 3.13 -2.42 -19.38
C LEU A 16 3.53 -1.50 -20.55
N THR A 17 2.70 -0.49 -20.81
CA THR A 17 2.93 0.55 -21.81
C THR A 17 2.68 1.92 -21.18
N GLY A 18 3.21 2.98 -21.78
CA GLY A 18 3.08 4.35 -21.29
C GLY A 18 2.22 5.20 -22.22
N ARG A 19 0.93 5.33 -21.94
CA ARG A 19 0.07 6.36 -22.53
C ARG A 19 -0.49 7.27 -21.45
N THR A 20 -0.74 8.52 -21.80
CA THR A 20 -1.37 9.49 -20.90
C THR A 20 -2.71 8.95 -20.39
N HIS A 21 -2.94 9.08 -19.08
CA HIS A 21 -4.16 8.65 -18.36
C HIS A 21 -4.49 7.16 -18.40
N GLN A 22 -3.59 6.30 -18.90
CA GLN A 22 -3.89 4.88 -19.10
C GLN A 22 -4.43 4.19 -17.83
N ILE A 23 -3.80 4.39 -16.67
CA ILE A 23 -4.29 3.81 -15.41
C ILE A 23 -5.71 4.29 -15.08
N ARG A 24 -5.96 5.60 -15.24
CA ARG A 24 -7.25 6.24 -14.91
C ARG A 24 -8.39 5.67 -15.76
N VAL A 25 -8.18 5.54 -17.07
CA VAL A 25 -9.16 5.01 -18.02
C VAL A 25 -9.40 3.51 -17.80
N HIS A 26 -8.35 2.73 -17.53
CA HIS A 26 -8.52 1.29 -17.26
C HIS A 26 -9.32 1.06 -15.98
N LEU A 27 -9.04 1.81 -14.91
CA LEU A 27 -9.79 1.74 -13.66
C LEU A 27 -11.26 2.15 -13.84
N GLN A 28 -11.52 3.21 -14.62
CA GLN A 28 -12.87 3.60 -15.00
C GLN A 28 -13.60 2.49 -15.77
N PHE A 29 -12.96 1.88 -16.77
CA PHE A 29 -13.56 0.80 -17.56
C PHE A 29 -13.95 -0.40 -16.67
N LEU A 30 -13.18 -0.68 -15.62
CA LEU A 30 -13.54 -1.71 -14.62
C LEU A 30 -14.72 -1.31 -13.73
N GLY A 31 -15.11 -0.03 -13.74
CA GLY A 31 -16.15 0.57 -12.91
C GLY A 31 -15.65 1.10 -11.57
N TYR A 32 -14.33 1.18 -11.38
CA TYR A 32 -13.69 1.60 -10.13
C TYR A 32 -12.63 2.67 -10.41
N PRO A 33 -13.03 3.87 -10.91
CA PRO A 33 -12.09 4.96 -11.15
C PRO A 33 -11.41 5.39 -9.84
N ILE A 34 -10.30 6.11 -9.97
CA ILE A 34 -9.63 6.73 -8.81
C ILE A 34 -10.65 7.65 -8.11
N ALA A 35 -10.86 7.43 -6.81
CA ALA A 35 -12.02 7.98 -6.10
C ALA A 35 -12.12 9.51 -6.17
N ASN A 36 -10.99 10.20 -6.03
CA ASN A 36 -10.91 11.66 -6.08
C ASN A 36 -10.63 12.22 -7.49
N ASP A 37 -10.79 11.42 -8.55
CA ASP A 37 -10.52 11.86 -9.92
C ASP A 37 -11.69 12.68 -10.52
N PRO A 38 -11.55 14.00 -10.69
CA PRO A 38 -12.65 14.85 -11.15
C PRO A 38 -13.17 14.53 -12.55
N ILE A 39 -12.36 13.85 -13.38
CA ILE A 39 -12.70 13.55 -14.76
C ILE A 39 -13.40 12.21 -14.82
N TYR A 40 -12.76 11.13 -14.35
CA TYR A 40 -13.24 9.77 -14.56
C TYR A 40 -14.15 9.25 -13.44
N SER A 41 -14.16 9.94 -12.30
CA SER A 41 -15.00 9.64 -11.13
C SER A 41 -16.30 10.47 -11.10
N ASN A 42 -16.63 11.14 -12.20
CA ASN A 42 -17.74 12.10 -12.26
C ASN A 42 -19.07 11.43 -12.63
N ILE A 43 -19.99 11.32 -11.66
CA ILE A 43 -21.31 10.71 -11.86
C ILE A 43 -22.14 11.49 -12.88
N GLN A 44 -22.06 12.81 -12.90
CA GLN A 44 -22.84 13.63 -13.84
C GLN A 44 -22.42 13.33 -15.28
N ALA A 45 -21.12 13.15 -15.53
CA ALA A 45 -20.58 12.88 -16.85
C ALA A 45 -20.80 11.43 -17.32
N TRP A 46 -20.65 10.45 -16.41
CA TRP A 46 -20.55 9.03 -16.77
C TRP A 46 -21.70 8.14 -16.26
N GLY A 47 -22.61 8.67 -15.44
CA GLY A 47 -23.70 7.92 -14.83
C GLY A 47 -23.31 7.18 -13.55
N GLU A 48 -24.26 6.44 -12.98
CA GLU A 48 -24.06 5.73 -11.70
C GLU A 48 -23.05 4.59 -11.80
N LYS A 49 -22.91 3.99 -13.00
CA LYS A 49 -21.89 2.97 -13.27
C LYS A 49 -20.50 3.53 -13.58
N LEU A 50 -20.34 4.86 -13.62
CA LEU A 50 -19.06 5.53 -13.88
C LEU A 50 -18.35 5.05 -15.16
N GLY A 51 -19.11 4.69 -16.21
CA GLY A 51 -18.54 4.24 -17.49
C GLY A 51 -17.97 2.83 -17.50
N LYS A 52 -18.37 1.97 -16.55
CA LYS A 52 -18.00 0.55 -16.53
C LYS A 52 -18.28 -0.12 -17.88
N ASN A 53 -17.34 -0.93 -18.36
CA ASN A 53 -17.36 -1.58 -19.67
C ASN A 53 -17.49 -0.62 -20.88
N GLY A 54 -17.26 0.68 -20.69
CA GLY A 54 -17.54 1.70 -21.71
C GLY A 54 -19.03 1.97 -21.91
N GLU A 55 -19.89 1.54 -20.97
CA GLU A 55 -21.32 1.84 -20.97
C GLU A 55 -21.56 3.24 -20.42
N TYR A 56 -21.73 4.22 -21.31
CA TYR A 56 -22.03 5.60 -20.93
C TYR A 56 -23.55 5.82 -20.98
N GLU A 57 -24.13 6.30 -19.87
CA GLU A 57 -25.58 6.59 -19.79
C GLU A 57 -25.99 7.82 -20.62
N LYS A 58 -25.03 8.60 -21.10
CA LYS A 58 -25.22 9.86 -21.84
C LYS A 58 -24.58 9.81 -23.22
N LYS A 59 -25.02 10.70 -24.12
CA LYS A 59 -24.34 10.91 -25.40
C LYS A 59 -22.99 11.57 -25.13
N LEU A 60 -22.01 11.26 -25.97
CA LEU A 60 -20.65 11.80 -25.85
C LEU A 60 -20.63 13.34 -25.81
N GLN A 61 -21.46 14.01 -26.61
CA GLN A 61 -21.54 15.47 -26.62
C GLN A 61 -21.97 16.04 -25.27
N ASP A 62 -22.95 15.41 -24.61
CA ASP A 62 -23.43 15.82 -23.30
C ASP A 62 -22.35 15.62 -22.24
N THR A 63 -21.64 14.47 -22.29
CA THR A 63 -20.50 14.18 -21.41
C THR A 63 -19.39 15.22 -21.56
N VAL A 64 -19.05 15.60 -22.80
CA VAL A 64 -18.04 16.64 -23.08
C VAL A 64 -18.47 17.98 -22.49
N GLN A 65 -19.73 18.40 -22.71
CA GLN A 65 -20.24 19.66 -22.16
C GLN A 65 -20.18 19.70 -20.63
N ILE A 66 -20.53 18.59 -19.95
CA ILE A 66 -20.44 18.49 -18.49
C ILE A 66 -18.99 18.64 -18.03
N LEU A 67 -18.06 17.92 -18.66
CA LEU A 67 -16.66 17.97 -18.28
C LEU A 67 -16.00 19.32 -18.60
N GLU A 68 -16.41 20.00 -19.67
CA GLU A 68 -15.94 21.36 -20.00
C GLU A 68 -16.47 22.44 -19.04
N GLY A 69 -17.64 22.19 -18.43
CA GLY A 69 -18.25 23.07 -17.43
C GLY A 69 -17.63 22.94 -16.04
N ASN A 70 -17.02 21.80 -15.71
CA ASN A 70 -16.29 21.60 -14.46
C ASN A 70 -15.14 22.62 -14.32
N GLY A 71 -15.03 23.26 -13.17
CA GLY A 71 -14.04 24.31 -12.96
C GLY A 71 -14.44 25.67 -13.55
N LYS A 72 -15.57 25.74 -14.29
CA LYS A 72 -16.05 26.97 -14.93
C LYS A 72 -17.43 27.37 -14.45
N THR A 73 -18.45 26.58 -14.79
CA THR A 73 -19.85 26.85 -14.44
C THR A 73 -20.26 26.22 -13.12
N SER A 74 -19.54 25.18 -12.70
CA SER A 74 -19.70 24.50 -11.42
C SER A 74 -18.37 24.02 -10.87
N THR A 75 -18.28 23.86 -9.55
CA THR A 75 -17.14 23.20 -8.91
C THR A 75 -17.09 21.73 -9.30
N THR A 76 -15.91 21.15 -9.22
CA THR A 76 -15.70 19.78 -9.68
C THR A 76 -16.21 18.77 -8.66
N GLN A 77 -16.89 17.72 -9.14
CA GLN A 77 -17.43 16.67 -8.27
C GLN A 77 -16.98 15.28 -8.69
N THR A 78 -16.86 14.39 -7.70
CA THR A 78 -16.63 12.96 -7.89
C THR A 78 -17.74 12.18 -7.19
N TRP A 79 -17.75 10.85 -7.34
CA TRP A 79 -18.70 10.02 -6.59
C TRP A 79 -18.51 10.15 -5.07
N LEU A 80 -17.29 10.45 -4.60
CA LEU A 80 -16.98 10.62 -3.19
C LEU A 80 -17.66 11.86 -2.60
N SER A 81 -17.81 12.91 -3.40
CA SER A 81 -18.43 14.18 -3.00
C SER A 81 -19.89 14.31 -3.45
N LYS A 82 -20.53 13.20 -3.84
CA LYS A 82 -21.93 13.20 -4.28
C LYS A 82 -22.83 13.81 -3.20
N GLY A 83 -23.51 14.91 -3.55
CA GLY A 83 -24.45 15.60 -2.65
C GLY A 83 -23.79 16.48 -1.59
N VAL A 84 -22.48 16.72 -1.68
CA VAL A 84 -21.75 17.67 -0.85
C VAL A 84 -21.49 18.92 -1.69
N ASP A 85 -21.84 20.09 -1.14
CA ASP A 85 -21.42 21.36 -1.72
C ASP A 85 -19.96 21.59 -1.36
N ILE A 86 -19.10 21.64 -2.38
CA ILE A 86 -17.66 21.76 -2.22
C ILE A 86 -17.24 23.10 -2.77
N GLU A 87 -16.52 23.86 -1.96
CA GLU A 87 -15.73 24.98 -2.47
C GLU A 87 -14.64 24.44 -3.38
N GLY A 88 -14.39 25.14 -4.49
CA GLY A 88 -13.45 24.71 -5.50
C GLY A 88 -13.33 25.73 -6.61
N GLU A 89 -12.51 25.42 -7.59
CA GLU A 89 -12.31 26.26 -8.76
C GLU A 89 -13.64 26.41 -9.51
N LYS A 90 -14.05 27.67 -9.73
CA LYS A 90 -15.14 28.05 -10.61
C LYS A 90 -14.93 29.46 -11.09
N PHE A 91 -15.60 29.83 -12.17
CA PHE A 91 -15.58 31.21 -12.64
C PHE A 91 -16.10 32.15 -11.54
N SER A 92 -15.29 33.14 -11.19
CA SER A 92 -15.60 34.09 -10.11
C SER A 92 -16.64 35.14 -10.49
N GLY A 93 -17.01 35.21 -11.78
CA GLY A 93 -17.82 36.30 -12.33
C GLY A 93 -17.00 37.54 -12.72
N ASN A 94 -15.70 37.56 -12.44
CA ASN A 94 -14.81 38.70 -12.69
C ASN A 94 -13.86 38.44 -13.85
N TYR A 95 -13.34 39.51 -14.44
CA TYR A 95 -12.37 39.46 -15.53
C TYR A 95 -11.12 40.25 -15.16
N CYS A 96 -9.96 39.82 -15.65
CA CYS A 96 -8.71 40.54 -15.49
C CYS A 96 -8.81 41.92 -16.16
N ASP A 97 -8.49 42.99 -15.44
CA ASP A 97 -8.62 44.35 -15.96
C ASP A 97 -7.73 44.64 -17.18
N VAL A 98 -6.62 43.92 -17.31
CA VAL A 98 -5.62 44.11 -18.38
C VAL A 98 -5.92 43.25 -19.61
N CYS A 99 -5.96 41.92 -19.45
CA CYS A 99 -6.09 41.00 -20.57
C CYS A 99 -7.52 40.51 -20.82
N LYS A 100 -8.49 40.88 -19.97
CA LYS A 100 -9.90 40.48 -20.04
C LYS A 100 -10.15 38.97 -19.96
N THR A 101 -9.16 38.19 -19.53
CA THR A 101 -9.33 36.77 -19.22
C THR A 101 -10.25 36.59 -18.02
N GLU A 102 -11.08 35.56 -18.05
CA GLU A 102 -11.92 35.14 -16.93
C GLU A 102 -11.06 34.83 -15.68
N LEU A 103 -11.50 35.32 -14.53
CA LEU A 103 -10.87 35.02 -13.24
C LEU A 103 -11.64 33.92 -12.53
N TYR A 104 -10.91 32.98 -11.93
CA TYR A 104 -11.43 31.82 -11.26
C TYR A 104 -11.18 31.91 -9.75
N THR A 105 -12.04 31.30 -8.95
CA THR A 105 -11.80 31.12 -7.51
C THR A 105 -10.66 30.14 -7.31
N ASP A 106 -9.94 30.27 -6.19
CA ASP A 106 -8.86 29.34 -5.88
C ASP A 106 -9.40 27.90 -5.76
N PRO A 107 -8.70 26.92 -6.35
CA PRO A 107 -9.05 25.51 -6.16
C PRO A 107 -8.90 25.12 -4.69
N SER A 108 -9.71 24.15 -4.28
CA SER A 108 -9.52 23.53 -2.96
C SER A 108 -8.24 22.70 -2.93
N LYS A 109 -7.74 22.36 -1.73
CA LYS A 109 -6.56 21.49 -1.60
C LYS A 109 -6.81 20.12 -2.22
N GLU A 110 -8.05 19.67 -2.16
CA GLU A 110 -8.52 18.40 -2.65
C GLU A 110 -8.43 18.34 -4.19
N GLU A 111 -8.80 19.43 -4.89
CA GLU A 111 -8.70 19.55 -6.36
C GLU A 111 -7.26 19.61 -6.87
N LEU A 112 -6.31 20.03 -6.02
CA LEU A 112 -4.89 20.06 -6.36
C LEU A 112 -4.21 18.70 -6.26
N SER A 113 -4.93 17.65 -5.87
CA SER A 113 -4.37 16.33 -5.61
C SER A 113 -5.08 15.23 -6.39
N LEU A 114 -4.33 14.22 -6.82
CA LEU A 114 -4.86 12.97 -7.34
C LEU A 114 -4.36 11.83 -6.47
N TRP A 115 -5.23 10.90 -6.10
CA TRP A 115 -4.88 9.69 -5.35
C TRP A 115 -4.21 8.66 -6.28
N LEU A 116 -3.17 9.11 -6.96
CA LEU A 116 -2.31 8.37 -7.86
C LEU A 116 -0.87 8.74 -7.50
N HIS A 117 -0.11 7.75 -7.05
CA HIS A 117 1.26 7.96 -6.60
C HIS A 117 2.25 7.17 -7.45
N ALA A 118 3.26 7.87 -7.96
CA ALA A 118 4.35 7.27 -8.71
C ALA A 118 5.35 6.61 -7.75
N PHE A 119 5.05 5.37 -7.36
CA PHE A 119 5.77 4.68 -6.29
C PHE A 119 7.19 4.25 -6.68
N LYS A 120 7.37 3.68 -7.87
CA LYS A 120 8.65 3.10 -8.29
C LYS A 120 8.86 3.23 -9.78
N TYR A 121 10.10 3.54 -10.14
CA TYR A 121 10.61 3.52 -11.51
C TYR A 121 11.83 2.60 -11.55
N GLU A 122 11.91 1.74 -12.56
CA GLU A 122 13.06 0.86 -12.78
C GLU A 122 13.32 0.71 -14.28
N SER A 123 14.59 0.55 -14.64
CA SER A 123 14.95 0.20 -16.01
C SER A 123 14.55 -1.24 -16.32
N LEU A 124 14.41 -1.55 -17.62
CA LEU A 124 14.40 -2.94 -18.05
C LEU A 124 15.75 -3.58 -17.68
N LYS A 125 15.74 -4.87 -17.34
CA LYS A 125 16.97 -5.61 -17.04
C LYS A 125 17.83 -5.68 -18.29
N ASN A 126 18.97 -5.01 -18.28
CA ASN A 126 19.96 -5.02 -19.35
C ASN A 126 21.09 -6.02 -19.07
N GLU A 127 21.77 -6.48 -20.12
CA GLU A 127 22.92 -7.41 -20.02
C GLU A 127 24.07 -6.82 -19.19
N ASN A 128 24.27 -5.50 -19.27
CA ASN A 128 25.24 -4.79 -18.44
C ASN A 128 24.56 -4.32 -17.14
N PRO A 129 24.92 -4.90 -15.97
CA PRO A 129 24.26 -4.56 -14.71
C PRO A 129 24.43 -3.10 -14.28
N LYS A 130 25.44 -2.39 -14.80
CA LYS A 130 25.67 -0.97 -14.50
C LYS A 130 24.60 -0.04 -15.08
N ASP A 131 23.88 -0.50 -16.10
CA ASP A 131 22.81 0.26 -16.74
C ASP A 131 21.45 0.01 -16.08
N ASN A 132 21.40 -0.89 -15.08
CA ASN A 132 20.21 -1.15 -14.31
C ASN A 132 20.05 -0.10 -13.20
N TRP A 133 18.91 0.58 -13.18
CA TRP A 133 18.59 1.54 -12.13
C TRP A 133 17.19 1.29 -11.58
N SER A 134 17.00 1.66 -10.32
CA SER A 134 15.72 1.58 -9.62
C SER A 134 15.63 2.72 -8.62
N TYR A 135 14.51 3.43 -8.65
CA TYR A 135 14.19 4.50 -7.71
C TYR A 135 12.79 4.26 -7.15
N SER A 136 12.60 4.52 -5.85
CA SER A 136 11.31 4.40 -5.19
C SER A 136 11.12 5.53 -4.19
N THR A 137 9.88 5.96 -4.03
CA THR A 137 9.47 6.95 -3.04
C THR A 137 8.87 6.26 -1.82
N GLU A 138 8.77 7.00 -0.71
CA GLU A 138 8.00 6.55 0.44
C GLU A 138 6.51 6.43 0.09
N LEU A 139 5.82 5.49 0.72
CA LEU A 139 4.38 5.39 0.56
C LEU A 139 3.70 6.64 1.15
N PRO A 140 2.72 7.21 0.42
CA PRO A 140 2.02 8.39 0.90
C PRO A 140 1.18 8.04 2.15
N PRO A 141 0.93 9.00 3.06
CA PRO A 141 0.21 8.73 4.32
C PRO A 141 -1.18 8.11 4.15
N TRP A 142 -1.89 8.45 3.07
CA TRP A 142 -3.21 7.89 2.75
C TRP A 142 -3.14 6.41 2.32
N CYS A 143 -1.97 5.91 1.93
CA CYS A 143 -1.75 4.52 1.60
C CYS A 143 -1.46 3.68 2.86
N THR A 144 -0.77 4.27 3.83
CA THR A 144 -0.28 3.56 5.01
C THR A 144 -1.36 3.33 6.06
N SER A 145 -2.35 4.21 6.14
CA SER A 145 -3.46 4.13 7.10
C SER A 145 -4.18 2.77 7.10
N LEU A 146 -4.32 2.09 5.95
CA LEU A 146 -4.98 0.78 5.86
C LEU A 146 -4.15 -0.35 6.51
N TYR A 147 -2.83 -0.21 6.53
CA TYR A 147 -1.93 -1.21 7.08
C TYR A 147 -1.71 -1.03 8.59
N ASN A 148 -1.89 0.19 9.09
CA ASN A 148 -1.61 0.57 10.48
C ASN A 148 -2.32 -0.31 11.52
N PRO A 149 -3.63 -0.63 11.41
CA PRO A 149 -4.31 -1.45 12.42
C PRO A 149 -3.70 -2.84 12.57
N PHE A 150 -3.35 -3.49 11.46
CA PHE A 150 -2.70 -4.80 11.49
C PHE A 150 -1.26 -4.70 12.01
N MET A 151 -0.52 -3.66 11.65
CA MET A 151 0.83 -3.46 12.21
C MET A 151 0.80 -3.22 13.73
N GLU A 152 -0.15 -2.42 14.24
CA GLU A 152 -0.33 -2.26 15.69
C GLU A 152 -0.66 -3.59 16.39
N LEU A 153 -1.47 -4.46 15.76
CA LEU A 153 -1.72 -5.81 16.26
C LEU A 153 -0.47 -6.71 16.20
N THR A 154 0.33 -6.61 15.13
CA THR A 154 1.62 -7.32 15.00
C THR A 154 2.58 -6.91 16.11
N LEU A 155 2.64 -5.62 16.46
CA LEU A 155 3.43 -5.13 17.59
C LEU A 155 2.91 -5.66 18.93
N LYS A 156 1.59 -5.79 19.12
CA LYS A 156 1.02 -6.42 20.32
C LYS A 156 1.35 -7.90 20.42
N GLU A 157 1.44 -8.62 19.29
CA GLU A 157 1.94 -10.00 19.29
C GLU A 157 3.42 -10.06 19.67
N ALA A 158 4.25 -9.14 19.13
CA ALA A 158 5.66 -9.03 19.52
C ALA A 158 5.83 -8.77 21.03
N ASP A 159 4.89 -8.02 21.63
CA ASP A 159 4.93 -7.69 23.05
C ASP A 159 4.62 -8.86 24.00
N LYS A 160 4.19 -10.00 23.46
CA LYS A 160 3.99 -11.24 24.23
C LYS A 160 5.29 -12.02 24.42
N CYS A 161 6.36 -11.66 23.71
CA CYS A 161 7.65 -12.29 23.91
C CYS A 161 8.16 -12.04 25.34
N GLU A 162 8.61 -13.09 26.01
CA GLU A 162 9.43 -12.92 27.22
C GLU A 162 10.71 -12.15 26.86
N PRO A 163 11.01 -11.02 27.53
CA PRO A 163 12.19 -10.21 27.24
C PRO A 163 13.50 -10.97 27.45
N THR A 164 14.47 -10.75 26.56
CA THR A 164 15.82 -11.32 26.65
C THR A 164 16.83 -10.38 26.00
N ASP A 165 18.09 -10.50 26.41
CA ASP A 165 19.26 -9.79 25.89
C ASP A 165 19.92 -10.51 24.70
N LYS A 166 19.47 -11.72 24.36
CA LYS A 166 20.11 -12.59 23.35
C LYS A 166 19.35 -12.68 22.03
N ALA A 167 18.14 -12.15 21.96
CA ALA A 167 17.29 -12.26 20.79
C ALA A 167 16.22 -11.16 20.75
N PHE A 168 15.82 -10.77 19.54
CA PHE A 168 14.76 -9.79 19.36
C PHE A 168 13.36 -10.33 19.68
N ASN A 169 12.50 -9.44 20.17
CA ASN A 169 11.06 -9.67 20.28
C ASN A 169 10.40 -9.29 18.95
N VAL A 170 9.91 -10.28 18.22
CA VAL A 170 9.30 -10.08 16.91
C VAL A 170 7.90 -10.67 16.94
N GLY A 171 6.96 -9.99 16.30
CA GLY A 171 5.59 -10.44 16.08
C GLY A 171 5.32 -10.57 14.59
N CYS A 172 4.43 -11.47 14.22
CA CYS A 172 4.03 -11.74 12.85
C CYS A 172 2.52 -12.02 12.77
N LEU A 173 1.86 -11.52 11.73
CA LEU A 173 0.49 -11.84 11.38
C LEU A 173 0.42 -12.25 9.91
N ILE A 174 -0.43 -13.23 9.59
CA ILE A 174 -0.84 -13.55 8.22
C ILE A 174 -2.29 -13.10 8.08
N VAL A 175 -2.56 -12.23 7.11
CA VAL A 175 -3.86 -11.59 6.92
C VAL A 175 -4.37 -11.87 5.50
N HIS A 176 -5.65 -12.21 5.39
CA HIS A 176 -6.35 -12.39 4.12
C HIS A 176 -7.75 -11.79 4.23
N ASP A 177 -8.16 -10.98 3.24
CA ASP A 177 -9.45 -10.28 3.23
C ASP A 177 -9.78 -9.60 4.56
N ASP A 178 -8.81 -8.83 5.07
CA ASP A 178 -8.87 -8.09 6.34
C ASP A 178 -9.14 -8.96 7.59
N LYS A 179 -8.93 -10.27 7.49
CA LYS A 179 -9.01 -11.23 8.60
C LYS A 179 -7.64 -11.79 8.91
N ILE A 180 -7.34 -11.89 10.20
CA ILE A 180 -6.12 -12.56 10.67
C ILE A 180 -6.33 -14.07 10.54
N VAL A 181 -5.55 -14.68 9.65
CA VAL A 181 -5.51 -16.12 9.40
C VAL A 181 -4.62 -16.81 10.42
N SER A 182 -3.45 -16.23 10.70
CA SER A 182 -2.53 -16.74 11.72
C SER A 182 -1.74 -15.61 12.36
N LYS A 183 -1.19 -15.90 13.54
CA LYS A 183 -0.36 -14.99 14.35
C LYS A 183 0.89 -15.74 14.75
N GLY A 184 1.96 -15.06 15.10
CA GLY A 184 3.11 -15.68 15.74
C GLY A 184 3.97 -14.65 16.43
N PHE A 185 4.69 -15.05 17.47
CA PHE A 185 5.73 -14.22 18.06
C PHE A 185 6.99 -15.04 18.32
N SER A 186 8.14 -14.39 18.41
CA SER A 186 9.42 -15.08 18.62
C SER A 186 9.38 -15.88 19.92
N ARG A 187 9.90 -17.11 19.87
CA ARG A 187 9.95 -18.05 21.02
C ARG A 187 8.58 -18.46 21.57
N GLU A 188 7.52 -18.34 20.78
CA GLU A 188 6.19 -18.87 21.12
C GLU A 188 6.18 -20.40 21.18
N LEU A 189 6.80 -21.06 20.20
CA LEU A 189 6.94 -22.51 20.14
C LEU A 189 8.31 -22.96 20.64
N GLU A 190 8.39 -24.20 21.12
CA GLU A 190 9.62 -24.80 21.65
C GLU A 190 10.80 -24.68 20.69
N GLY A 191 11.96 -24.33 21.25
CA GLY A 191 13.21 -24.14 20.50
C GLY A 191 13.44 -22.70 20.04
N ASN A 192 14.47 -22.51 19.21
CA ASN A 192 14.81 -21.21 18.65
C ASN A 192 13.90 -20.91 17.46
N THR A 193 12.67 -20.47 17.73
CA THR A 193 11.65 -20.16 16.72
C THR A 193 11.45 -18.65 16.57
N HIS A 194 11.31 -18.19 15.33
CA HIS A 194 11.00 -16.80 15.01
C HIS A 194 9.50 -16.61 14.78
N ALA A 195 9.05 -15.36 14.81
CA ALA A 195 7.63 -15.02 14.70
C ALA A 195 6.98 -15.54 13.40
N GLU A 196 7.64 -15.37 12.25
CA GLU A 196 7.15 -15.81 10.94
C GLU A 196 7.10 -17.32 10.85
N GLN A 197 8.11 -18.00 11.41
CA GLN A 197 8.12 -19.45 11.52
C GLN A 197 6.92 -19.96 12.34
N ASN A 198 6.63 -19.32 13.48
CA ASN A 198 5.53 -19.71 14.34
C ASN A 198 4.16 -19.44 13.70
N ALA A 199 4.01 -18.32 13.00
CA ALA A 199 2.77 -17.99 12.28
C ALA A 199 2.47 -19.02 11.17
N ILE A 200 3.47 -19.42 10.40
CA ILE A 200 3.29 -20.43 9.33
C ILE A 200 3.06 -21.82 9.93
N ALA A 201 3.91 -22.24 10.88
CA ALA A 201 3.84 -23.60 11.45
C ALA A 201 2.53 -23.90 12.18
N LYS A 202 1.84 -22.89 12.72
CA LYS A 202 0.52 -23.10 13.36
C LYS A 202 -0.59 -23.41 12.36
N LEU A 203 -0.49 -22.93 11.11
CA LEU A 203 -1.42 -23.30 10.05
C LEU A 203 -1.18 -24.76 9.65
N ASP A 204 0.08 -25.14 9.44
CA ASP A 204 0.45 -26.52 9.10
C ASP A 204 -0.03 -27.52 10.15
N LYS A 205 0.10 -27.19 11.45
CA LYS A 205 -0.36 -28.05 12.56
C LYS A 205 -1.88 -28.25 12.59
N ASN A 206 -2.65 -27.32 12.05
CA ASN A 206 -4.11 -27.38 12.02
C ASN A 206 -4.63 -27.94 10.68
N ASP A 207 -3.75 -28.45 9.80
CA ASP A 207 -4.07 -28.80 8.41
C ASP A 207 -4.70 -27.64 7.62
N GLU A 208 -4.41 -26.40 8.03
CA GLU A 208 -4.84 -25.17 7.37
C GLU A 208 -3.76 -24.67 6.41
N LYS A 209 -4.18 -24.00 5.33
CA LYS A 209 -3.26 -23.39 4.36
C LYS A 209 -3.44 -21.89 4.33
N ILE A 210 -2.34 -21.20 4.03
CA ILE A 210 -2.37 -19.77 3.75
C ILE A 210 -3.26 -19.54 2.51
N PRO A 211 -4.33 -18.73 2.61
CA PRO A 211 -5.12 -18.38 1.45
C PRO A 211 -4.29 -17.63 0.40
N LYS A 212 -4.57 -17.86 -0.88
CA LYS A 212 -3.89 -17.13 -1.97
C LYS A 212 -4.23 -15.65 -1.92
N GLY A 213 -3.22 -14.79 -2.06
CA GLY A 213 -3.39 -13.34 -1.94
C GLY A 213 -3.23 -12.83 -0.50
N SER A 214 -2.65 -13.64 0.38
CA SER A 214 -2.38 -13.23 1.76
C SER A 214 -1.27 -12.19 1.85
N VAL A 215 -1.34 -11.39 2.92
CA VAL A 215 -0.35 -10.40 3.30
C VAL A 215 0.27 -10.82 4.64
N LEU A 216 1.60 -10.89 4.70
CA LEU A 216 2.34 -11.16 5.92
C LEU A 216 2.79 -9.83 6.54
N TYR A 217 2.40 -9.58 7.77
CA TYR A 217 2.89 -8.46 8.58
C TYR A 217 3.95 -8.98 9.54
N THR A 218 5.08 -8.29 9.65
CA THR A 218 6.11 -8.59 10.65
C THR A 218 6.60 -7.30 11.30
N SER A 219 6.83 -7.33 12.61
CA SER A 219 7.29 -6.14 13.34
C SER A 219 8.71 -5.74 12.96
N MET A 220 9.52 -6.71 12.54
CA MET A 220 10.91 -6.53 12.10
C MET A 220 11.13 -7.28 10.79
N GLU A 221 12.02 -6.77 9.94
CA GLU A 221 12.38 -7.40 8.67
C GLU A 221 12.74 -8.89 8.86
N PRO A 222 12.22 -9.78 7.99
CA PRO A 222 12.56 -11.20 8.09
C PRO A 222 14.06 -11.41 7.90
N CYS A 223 14.67 -12.20 8.79
CA CYS A 223 16.09 -12.46 8.71
C CYS A 223 16.46 -13.20 7.41
N SER A 224 17.57 -12.79 6.79
CA SER A 224 18.11 -13.47 5.61
C SER A 224 19.06 -14.62 5.92
N GLU A 225 19.50 -14.71 7.17
CA GLU A 225 20.41 -15.73 7.69
C GLU A 225 20.04 -16.06 9.14
N ARG A 226 20.45 -17.22 9.63
CA ARG A 226 20.26 -17.62 11.03
C ARG A 226 21.51 -18.28 11.58
N LEU A 227 22.05 -17.72 12.67
CA LEU A 227 23.18 -18.30 13.41
C LEU A 227 22.89 -19.73 13.93
N SER A 228 21.61 -20.04 14.18
CA SER A 228 21.18 -21.38 14.59
C SER A 228 21.28 -22.45 13.48
N GLY A 229 21.50 -22.07 12.23
CA GLY A 229 21.46 -22.97 11.07
C GLY A 229 20.06 -23.34 10.56
N ASN A 230 18.99 -22.93 11.28
CA ASN A 230 17.62 -23.10 10.82
C ASN A 230 17.33 -22.31 9.54
N LEU A 231 16.34 -22.77 8.76
CA LEU A 231 15.88 -22.07 7.55
C LEU A 231 15.51 -20.60 7.88
N PRO A 232 16.12 -19.60 7.20
CA PRO A 232 15.85 -18.18 7.40
C PRO A 232 14.39 -17.80 7.17
N CYS A 233 13.93 -16.75 7.86
CA CYS A 233 12.54 -16.33 7.77
C CYS A 233 12.18 -15.86 6.36
N VAL A 234 13.08 -15.16 5.66
CA VAL A 234 12.82 -14.76 4.27
C VAL A 234 12.61 -15.96 3.35
N ASP A 235 13.41 -17.02 3.51
CA ASP A 235 13.33 -18.20 2.66
C ASP A 235 12.04 -18.99 2.94
N ARG A 236 11.59 -19.03 4.21
CA ARG A 236 10.27 -19.57 4.59
C ARG A 236 9.12 -18.82 3.91
N VAL A 237 9.20 -17.50 3.83
CA VAL A 237 8.18 -16.69 3.15
C VAL A 237 8.22 -16.94 1.64
N ILE A 238 9.40 -17.12 1.05
CA ILE A 238 9.58 -17.43 -0.38
C ILE A 238 9.02 -18.81 -0.73
N GLU A 239 9.11 -19.79 0.16
CA GLU A 239 8.44 -21.10 -0.02
C GLU A 239 6.92 -20.94 -0.16
N GLN A 240 6.35 -19.85 0.36
CA GLN A 240 4.92 -19.50 0.27
C GLN A 240 4.60 -18.46 -0.82
N LYS A 241 5.51 -18.19 -1.77
CA LYS A 241 5.35 -17.11 -2.77
C LYS A 241 4.09 -17.16 -3.64
N GLU A 242 3.51 -18.36 -3.83
CA GLU A 242 2.26 -18.53 -4.59
C GLU A 242 1.02 -18.10 -3.77
N LEU A 243 1.19 -17.93 -2.46
CA LEU A 243 0.13 -17.65 -1.48
C LEU A 243 0.28 -16.27 -0.85
N ILE A 244 1.50 -15.88 -0.47
CA ILE A 244 1.83 -14.59 0.12
C ILE A 244 2.29 -13.62 -0.98
N GLU A 245 1.52 -12.57 -1.22
CA GLU A 245 1.83 -11.57 -2.26
C GLU A 245 2.64 -10.39 -1.72
N THR A 246 2.50 -10.09 -0.43
CA THR A 246 3.08 -8.89 0.17
C THR A 246 3.57 -9.17 1.59
N VAL A 247 4.75 -8.65 1.91
CA VAL A 247 5.34 -8.59 3.24
C VAL A 247 5.38 -7.13 3.68
N ILE A 248 4.74 -6.85 4.82
CA ILE A 248 4.66 -5.53 5.44
C ILE A 248 5.51 -5.54 6.72
N VAL A 249 6.43 -4.59 6.82
CA VAL A 249 7.50 -4.58 7.81
C VAL A 249 7.42 -3.33 8.69
N GLY A 250 7.53 -3.50 10.01
CA GLY A 250 7.52 -2.39 10.98
C GLY A 250 8.84 -1.61 11.04
N CYS A 251 9.97 -2.32 11.12
CA CYS A 251 11.31 -1.76 11.01
C CYS A 251 12.24 -2.68 10.23
N ALA A 252 13.24 -2.11 9.56
CA ALA A 252 14.37 -2.89 9.03
C ALA A 252 15.11 -3.58 10.18
N GLU A 253 15.79 -4.69 9.90
CA GLU A 253 16.60 -5.35 10.92
C GLU A 253 17.80 -4.45 11.28
N PRO A 254 18.02 -4.12 12.56
CA PRO A 254 19.19 -3.38 12.99
C PRO A 254 20.46 -4.18 12.69
N GLN A 255 21.56 -3.50 12.34
CA GLN A 255 22.87 -4.14 12.06
C GLN A 255 23.52 -4.83 13.27
N THR A 256 22.80 -4.99 14.39
CA THR A 256 23.30 -5.55 15.65
C THR A 256 23.65 -7.04 15.54
N PHE A 257 22.98 -7.82 14.67
CA PHE A 257 23.22 -9.28 14.54
C PHE A 257 23.51 -9.75 13.11
N ILE A 258 23.12 -9.01 12.07
CA ILE A 258 23.39 -9.33 10.66
C ILE A 258 23.83 -8.05 9.95
N GLU A 259 25.07 -8.00 9.46
CA GLU A 259 25.64 -6.79 8.84
C GLU A 259 25.06 -6.49 7.44
N ASN A 260 24.40 -7.46 6.78
CA ASN A 260 23.83 -7.32 5.44
C ASN A 260 22.54 -8.15 5.24
N ASN A 261 21.42 -7.75 5.87
CA ASN A 261 20.15 -8.40 5.59
C ASN A 261 19.74 -8.15 4.12
N VAL A 262 19.60 -9.22 3.33
CA VAL A 262 19.23 -9.18 1.90
C VAL A 262 17.76 -9.54 1.64
N SER A 263 16.92 -9.52 2.68
CA SER A 263 15.53 -9.96 2.65
C SER A 263 14.70 -9.20 1.62
N PHE A 264 14.80 -7.86 1.61
CA PHE A 264 14.21 -7.01 0.58
C PHE A 264 14.48 -7.52 -0.86
N LYS A 265 15.76 -7.77 -1.19
CA LYS A 265 16.16 -8.21 -2.53
C LYS A 265 15.60 -9.60 -2.83
N LYS A 266 15.74 -10.54 -1.89
CA LYS A 266 15.26 -11.92 -2.05
C LYS A 266 13.75 -11.98 -2.30
N LEU A 267 12.94 -11.23 -1.54
CA LEU A 267 11.49 -11.17 -1.71
C LEU A 267 11.11 -10.57 -3.07
N ASN A 268 11.70 -9.43 -3.43
CA ASN A 268 11.41 -8.75 -4.69
C ASN A 268 11.82 -9.60 -5.92
N ASP A 269 12.97 -10.29 -5.87
CA ASP A 269 13.41 -11.20 -6.94
C ASP A 269 12.46 -12.41 -7.11
N ASN A 270 11.71 -12.77 -6.08
CA ASN A 270 10.69 -13.83 -6.11
C ASN A 270 9.27 -13.32 -6.33
N GLY A 271 9.10 -12.03 -6.68
CA GLY A 271 7.80 -11.44 -6.99
C GLY A 271 6.93 -11.11 -5.78
N ILE A 272 7.48 -11.19 -4.56
CA ILE A 272 6.79 -10.82 -3.33
C ILE A 272 7.04 -9.33 -3.07
N ASN A 273 5.96 -8.57 -2.86
CA ASN A 273 6.08 -7.16 -2.53
C ASN A 273 6.64 -6.98 -1.13
N TYR A 274 7.56 -6.04 -0.96
CA TYR A 274 8.11 -5.67 0.35
C TYR A 274 7.80 -4.21 0.63
N ILE A 275 7.21 -3.93 1.79
CA ILE A 275 6.79 -2.59 2.20
C ILE A 275 7.22 -2.36 3.65
N ILE A 276 8.07 -1.36 3.90
CA ILE A 276 8.31 -0.85 5.25
C ILE A 276 7.25 0.23 5.53
N LEU A 277 6.52 0.11 6.65
CA LEU A 277 5.55 1.12 7.05
C LEU A 277 6.23 2.30 7.75
N PRO A 278 6.10 3.53 7.23
CA PRO A 278 6.60 4.71 7.91
C PRO A 278 5.84 4.94 9.23
N GLY A 279 6.54 5.49 10.23
CA GLY A 279 5.98 5.80 11.55
C GLY A 279 5.96 4.66 12.57
N PHE A 280 6.32 3.43 12.17
CA PHE A 280 6.36 2.28 13.08
C PHE A 280 7.75 1.92 13.59
N LYS A 281 8.81 2.42 12.94
CA LYS A 281 10.20 2.08 13.23
C LYS A 281 10.53 2.15 14.72
N GLU A 282 10.32 3.31 15.34
CA GLU A 282 10.70 3.56 16.75
C GLU A 282 9.93 2.67 17.73
N LYS A 283 8.63 2.42 17.47
CA LYS A 283 7.81 1.51 18.29
C LYS A 283 8.27 0.06 18.14
N ALA A 284 8.52 -0.36 16.90
CA ALA A 284 8.98 -1.71 16.57
C ALA A 284 10.34 -2.01 17.20
N GLU A 285 11.31 -1.09 17.05
CA GLU A 285 12.62 -1.19 17.68
C GLU A 285 12.50 -1.23 19.21
N LYS A 286 11.71 -0.33 19.81
CA LYS A 286 11.50 -0.32 21.27
C LYS A 286 11.02 -1.67 21.80
N ILE A 287 10.09 -2.33 21.11
CA ILE A 287 9.58 -3.65 21.51
C ILE A 287 10.65 -4.73 21.26
N ALA A 288 11.28 -4.71 20.08
CA ALA A 288 12.30 -5.68 19.70
C ALA A 288 13.47 -5.75 20.68
N PHE A 289 13.89 -4.60 21.20
CA PHE A 289 14.99 -4.48 22.15
C PHE A 289 14.57 -4.63 23.63
N LYS A 290 13.29 -4.88 23.97
CA LYS A 290 12.91 -5.13 25.37
C LYS A 290 13.72 -6.30 25.95
N GLY A 291 14.44 -6.04 27.03
CA GLY A 291 15.33 -7.00 27.69
C GLY A 291 16.82 -6.82 27.35
N HIS A 292 17.17 -6.01 26.35
CA HIS A 292 18.56 -5.64 26.09
C HIS A 292 18.95 -4.50 27.03
N ASN A 293 20.08 -4.65 27.74
CA ASN A 293 20.60 -3.56 28.56
C ASN A 293 21.06 -2.43 27.63
N LYS A 294 20.56 -1.22 27.88
CA LYS A 294 21.17 -0.01 27.32
C LYS A 294 22.42 0.26 28.16
N GLU A 295 23.58 -0.13 27.66
CA GLU A 295 24.85 0.46 28.11
C GLU A 295 24.93 1.93 27.67
#